data_AF-A0A544TQ60-F1
#
_entry.id   AF-A0A544TQ60-F1
#
_cell.length_a   1.000
_cell.length_b   1.000
_cell.length_c   1.000
_cell.angle_alpha   90.00
_cell.angle_beta   90.00
_cell.angle_gamma   90.00
#
_symmetry.space_group_name_H-M   'P 1'
#
loop_
_entity.id
_entity.type
_entity.pdbx_description
1 polymer ?
#
loop_
_entity_poly.entity_id
_entity_poly.type
_entity_poly.pdbx_seq_one_letter_code
_entity_poly.pdbx_strand_id
1 'polypeptide(L)'
;MARLAALIVLLIPGILAAFGIKLMRDTFFGIHILPFGMLWLQFVCGILFTVLGLGFFAGFLLNRDRKNGKVAPRFQKKKES
;
A
#
# COMPACT_ATOMS: atom_id res chain seq x y z
N MET A 1 -6.37 -21.19 -11.28
CA MET A 1 -7.01 -20.81 -9.99
C MET A 1 -6.10 -20.01 -9.04
N ALA A 2 -4.78 -20.23 -8.97
CA ALA A 2 -3.89 -19.47 -8.07
C ALA A 2 -3.74 -17.95 -8.36
N ARG A 3 -4.04 -17.49 -9.59
CA ARG A 3 -3.93 -16.06 -9.97
C ARG A 3 -4.96 -15.17 -9.26
N LEU A 4 -6.16 -15.68 -9.00
CA LEU A 4 -7.22 -14.95 -8.27
C LEU A 4 -6.88 -14.83 -6.78
N ALA A 5 -6.31 -15.87 -6.16
CA ALA A 5 -5.86 -15.81 -4.77
C ALA A 5 -4.80 -14.72 -4.54
N ALA A 6 -3.86 -14.57 -5.48
CA ALA A 6 -2.86 -13.49 -5.42
C ALA A 6 -3.49 -12.08 -5.50
N LEU A 7 -4.59 -11.92 -6.26
CA LEU A 7 -5.32 -10.64 -6.34
C LEU A 7 -6.12 -10.37 -5.06
N ILE A 8 -6.70 -11.40 -4.45
CA ILE A 8 -7.41 -11.28 -3.17
C ILE A 8 -6.45 -10.88 -2.04
N VAL A 9 -5.24 -11.45 -2.00
CA VAL A 9 -4.21 -11.05 -1.04
C VAL A 9 -3.76 -9.60 -1.28
N LEU A 10 -3.78 -9.13 -2.53
CA LEU A 10 -3.47 -7.75 -2.90
C LEU A 10 -4.58 -6.75 -2.54
N LEU A 11 -5.80 -7.24 -2.33
CA LEU A 11 -6.96 -6.42 -1.98
C LEU A 11 -6.82 -5.83 -0.58
N ILE A 12 -6.28 -6.60 0.37
CA ILE A 12 -6.08 -6.21 1.78
C ILE A 12 -5.22 -4.93 1.89
N PRO A 13 -3.98 -4.87 1.35
CA PRO A 13 -3.16 -3.67 1.41
C PRO A 13 -3.75 -2.51 0.60
N GLY A 14 -4.51 -2.80 -0.47
CA GLY A 14 -5.21 -1.79 -1.26
C GLY A 14 -6.34 -1.10 -0.46
N ILE A 15 -7.17 -1.87 0.23
CA ILE A 15 -8.21 -1.36 1.12
C ILE A 15 -7.58 -0.56 2.28
N LEU A 16 -6.50 -1.08 2.85
CA LEU A 16 -5.77 -0.40 3.93
C LEU A 16 -5.18 0.95 3.48
N ALA A 17 -4.64 1.01 2.25
CA ALA A 17 -4.18 2.27 1.67
C ALA A 17 -5.32 3.27 1.43
N ALA A 18 -6.46 2.81 0.89
CA ALA A 18 -7.65 3.63 0.68
C ALA A 18 -8.22 4.16 2.01
N PHE A 19 -8.19 3.34 3.05
CA PHE A 19 -8.58 3.75 4.40
C PHE A 19 -7.65 4.82 4.97
N GLY A 20 -6.33 4.69 4.76
CA GLY A 20 -5.36 5.72 5.13
C GLY A 20 -5.62 7.07 4.45
N ILE A 21 -5.93 7.06 3.14
CA ILE A 21 -6.29 8.27 2.38
C ILE A 21 -7.58 8.89 2.92
N LYS A 22 -8.57 8.07 3.27
CA LYS A 22 -9.81 8.53 3.89
C LYS A 22 -9.54 9.27 5.20
N LEU A 23 -8.67 8.72 6.07
CA LEU A 23 -8.30 9.38 7.33
C LEU A 23 -7.60 10.72 7.10
N MET A 24 -6.69 10.81 6.13
CA MET A 24 -6.04 12.08 5.78
C MET A 24 -7.06 13.13 5.33
N ARG A 25 -7.96 12.73 4.42
CA ARG A 25 -9.04 13.59 3.93
C ARG A 25 -9.87 14.12 5.08
N ASP A 26 -10.32 13.24 5.97
CA ASP A 26 -11.17 13.60 7.11
C ASP A 26 -10.43 14.58 8.05
N THR A 27 -9.10 14.47 8.13
CA THR A 27 -8.28 15.44 8.88
C THR A 27 -8.29 16.84 8.25
N PHE A 28 -8.24 16.96 6.92
CA PHE A 28 -8.32 18.27 6.25
C PHE A 28 -9.67 18.96 6.43
N PHE A 29 -10.75 18.20 6.66
CA PHE A 29 -12.09 18.73 6.91
C PHE A 29 -12.39 18.97 8.40
N GLY A 30 -11.44 18.75 9.32
CA GLY A 30 -11.72 18.89 10.75
C GLY A 30 -12.56 17.74 11.33
N ILE A 31 -12.75 16.65 10.58
CA ILE A 31 -13.62 15.54 10.97
C ILE A 31 -12.81 14.56 11.81
N HIS A 32 -13.11 14.57 13.10
CA HIS A 32 -12.52 13.67 14.08
C HIS A 32 -13.23 12.32 14.11
N ILE A 33 -12.48 11.25 13.87
CA ILE A 33 -12.98 9.88 14.02
C ILE A 33 -12.45 9.30 15.34
N LEU A 34 -13.35 8.87 16.24
CA LEU A 34 -12.94 8.04 17.38
C LEU A 34 -12.29 6.75 16.84
N PRO A 35 -11.12 6.33 17.36
CA PRO A 35 -10.53 6.63 18.67
C PRO A 35 -9.38 7.66 18.67
N PHE A 36 -9.15 8.38 17.57
CA PHE A 36 -8.02 9.31 17.51
C PHE A 36 -8.30 10.54 18.38
N GLY A 37 -7.45 10.82 19.37
CA GLY A 37 -7.63 11.94 20.29
C GLY A 37 -7.25 13.31 19.68
N MET A 38 -6.46 13.33 18.61
CA MET A 38 -5.95 14.55 17.97
C MET A 38 -5.91 14.42 16.44
N LEU A 39 -6.22 15.52 15.72
CA LEU A 39 -6.27 15.56 14.25
C LEU A 39 -4.92 15.17 13.63
N TRP A 40 -3.82 15.73 14.15
CA TRP A 40 -2.48 15.46 13.64
C TRP A 40 -2.10 13.97 13.77
N LEU A 41 -2.57 13.29 14.83
CA LEU A 41 -2.35 11.86 15.02
C LEU A 41 -3.13 11.05 13.98
N GLN A 42 -4.38 11.43 13.70
CA GLN A 42 -5.20 10.83 12.63
C GLN A 42 -4.51 10.97 11.26
N PHE A 43 -3.90 12.12 10.97
CA PHE A 43 -3.14 12.34 9.74
C PHE A 43 -1.89 11.47 9.65
N VAL A 44 -1.09 11.41 10.72
CA VAL A 44 0.14 10.59 10.77
C VAL A 44 -0.20 9.10 10.62
N CYS A 45 -1.25 8.62 11.30
CA CYS A 45 -1.75 7.26 11.12
C CYS A 45 -2.25 7.01 9.69
N GLY A 46 -2.94 7.98 9.10
CA GLY A 46 -3.34 7.95 7.69
C GLY A 46 -2.14 7.76 6.77
N ILE A 47 -1.07 8.55 6.96
CA ILE A 47 0.19 8.41 6.20
C ILE A 47 0.79 7.04 6.38
N LEU A 48 0.86 6.55 7.62
CA LEU A 48 1.43 5.24 7.90
C LEU A 48 0.67 4.14 7.15
N PHE A 49 -0.66 4.14 7.20
CA PHE A 49 -1.49 3.15 6.50
C PHE A 49 -1.36 3.27 4.98
N THR A 50 -1.34 4.48 4.42
CA THR A 50 -1.17 4.66 2.98
C THR A 50 0.21 4.21 2.50
N VAL A 51 1.28 4.57 3.19
CA VAL A 51 2.65 4.17 2.83
C VAL A 51 2.85 2.67 3.00
N LEU A 52 2.34 2.07 4.07
CA LEU A 52 2.43 0.62 4.28
C LEU A 52 1.59 -0.15 3.27
N GLY A 53 0.37 0.29 3.01
CA GLY A 53 -0.52 -0.34 2.02
C GLY A 53 0.05 -0.26 0.60
N LEU A 54 0.44 0.94 0.15
CA LEU A 54 1.03 1.13 -1.18
C LEU A 54 2.42 0.49 -1.30
N GLY A 55 3.26 0.60 -0.27
CA GLY A 55 4.60 0.02 -0.25
C GLY A 55 4.57 -1.51 -0.31
N PHE A 56 3.69 -2.14 0.46
CA PHE A 56 3.48 -3.59 0.39
C PHE A 56 2.90 -4.02 -0.96
N PHE A 57 1.90 -3.29 -1.47
CA PHE A 57 1.31 -3.54 -2.79
C PHE A 57 2.36 -3.44 -3.91
N ALA A 58 3.15 -2.36 -3.94
CA ALA A 58 4.18 -2.13 -4.94
C ALA A 58 5.32 -3.15 -4.82
N GLY A 59 5.75 -3.48 -3.60
CA GLY A 59 6.77 -4.50 -3.35
C GLY A 59 6.34 -5.90 -3.82
N PHE A 60 5.08 -6.28 -3.55
CA PHE A 60 4.52 -7.54 -4.04
C PHE A 60 4.42 -7.56 -5.56
N LEU A 61 3.90 -6.48 -6.17
CA LEU A 61 3.78 -6.34 -7.61
C LEU A 61 5.15 -6.47 -8.30
N LEU A 62 6.17 -5.77 -7.77
CA LEU A 62 7.54 -5.82 -8.28
C LEU A 62 8.14 -7.22 -8.17
N ASN A 63 7.97 -7.91 -7.05
CA ASN A 63 8.46 -9.28 -6.88
C ASN A 63 7.78 -10.26 -7.83
N ARG A 64 6.48 -10.09 -8.06
CA ARG A 64 5.70 -10.92 -8.98
C ARG A 64 6.10 -10.67 -10.44
N ASP A 65 6.24 -9.41 -10.84
CA ASP A 65 6.58 -9.04 -12.21
C ASP A 65 8.04 -9.37 -12.54
N ARG A 66 8.94 -9.36 -11.54
CA ARG A 66 10.30 -9.92 -11.64
C ARG A 66 10.30 -11.38 -12.05
N LYS A 67 9.43 -12.22 -11.46
CA LYS A 67 9.32 -13.65 -11.80
C LYS A 67 8.81 -13.90 -13.22
N ASN A 68 8.06 -12.97 -13.79
CA ASN A 68 7.48 -13.08 -15.14
C ASN A 68 8.34 -12.41 -16.23
N GLY A 69 9.52 -11.87 -15.89
CA GLY A 69 10.45 -11.26 -16.85
C GLY A 69 9.97 -9.96 -17.50
N LYS A 70 8.86 -9.37 -17.02
CA LYS A 70 8.24 -8.15 -17.58
C LYS A 70 8.69 -6.84 -16.91
N VAL A 71 9.76 -6.88 -16.13
CA VAL A 71 10.34 -5.70 -15.49
C VAL A 71 11.42 -5.07 -16.36
N ALA A 72 11.51 -3.74 -16.33
CA ALA A 72 12.55 -3.00 -17.03
C ALA A 72 13.97 -3.49 -16.62
N PRO A 73 14.98 -3.39 -17.51
CA PRO A 73 16.34 -3.90 -17.26
C PRO A 73 16.95 -3.42 -15.94
N ARG A 74 16.61 -2.20 -15.51
CA ARG A 74 17.06 -1.58 -14.25
C ARG A 74 16.55 -2.29 -12.98
N PHE A 75 15.45 -3.03 -13.07
CA PHE A 75 14.81 -3.71 -11.93
C PHE A 75 14.94 -5.23 -11.97
N GLN A 76 15.57 -5.79 -13.01
CA GLN A 76 15.95 -7.20 -13.06
C GLN A 76 17.05 -7.47 -12.03
N LYS A 77 16.98 -8.60 -11.30
CA LYS A 77 18.09 -9.01 -10.44
C LYS A 77 19.29 -9.26 -11.34
N LYS A 78 20.35 -8.46 -11.19
CA LYS A 78 21.65 -8.73 -11.80
C LYS A 78 22.11 -10.09 -11.25
N LYS A 79 22.21 -11.11 -12.12
CA LYS A 79 23.02 -12.29 -11.79
C LYS A 79 24.46 -11.79 -11.75
N GLU A 80 24.97 -11.49 -10.56
CA GLU A 80 26.41 -11.43 -10.38
C GLU A 80 26.93 -12.85 -10.64
N SER A 81 27.72 -12.97 -11.70
CA SER A 81 28.48 -14.17 -12.06
C SER A 81 29.77 -14.23 -11.25
#